data_AF-A0A1Q6SKG8-F1
#
_entry.id   AF-A0A1Q6SKG8-F1
#
_cell.length_a   1.000
_cell.length_b   1.000
_cell.length_c   1.000
_cell.angle_alpha   90.00
_cell.angle_beta   90.00
_cell.angle_gamma   90.00
#
_symmetry.space_group_name_H-M   'P 1'
#
loop_
_entity.id
_entity.type
_entity.pdbx_description
1 polymer ?
#
loop_
_entity_poly.entity_id
_entity_poly.type
_entity_poly.pdbx_seq_one_letter_code
_entity_poly.pdbx_strand_id
1 'polypeptide(L)' 'MLFSKSKNESDPEDRTLFDMRKIGKRISELRRSKDITQTALADMMGISFQAVSNWERGVSHS' A
#
# COMPACT_ATOMS: atom_id res chain seq x y z
N MET A 1 -24.18 -10.87 -38.62
CA MET A 1 -24.87 -9.92 -37.71
C MET A 1 -25.10 -10.66 -36.40
N LEU A 2 -24.69 -10.25 -35.20
CA LEU A 2 -24.04 -9.04 -34.68
C LEU A 2 -23.15 -9.48 -33.50
N PHE A 3 -21.91 -9.00 -33.51
CA PHE A 3 -21.00 -9.04 -32.37
C PHE A 3 -21.52 -8.12 -31.24
N SER A 4 -21.39 -8.57 -29.99
CA SER A 4 -20.93 -7.79 -28.83
C SER A 4 -21.48 -8.39 -27.53
N LYS A 5 -20.90 -9.53 -27.12
CA LYS A 5 -20.75 -9.75 -25.68
C LYS A 5 -19.64 -8.78 -25.28
N SER A 6 -20.02 -7.69 -24.61
CA SER A 6 -19.07 -6.75 -24.00
C SER A 6 -18.12 -7.58 -23.16
N LYS A 7 -16.92 -7.84 -23.69
CA LYS A 7 -15.81 -8.26 -22.88
C LYS A 7 -15.56 -7.05 -22.01
N ASN A 8 -15.91 -7.14 -20.73
CA ASN A 8 -15.25 -6.31 -19.75
C ASN A 8 -13.80 -6.81 -19.70
N GLU A 9 -13.04 -6.36 -20.66
CA GLU A 9 -11.63 -6.61 -20.88
C GLU A 9 -10.90 -5.64 -19.95
N SER A 10 -11.04 -5.85 -18.64
CA SER A 10 -10.10 -5.28 -17.68
C SER A 10 -8.83 -6.11 -17.79
N ASP A 11 -8.03 -5.71 -18.76
CA ASP A 11 -6.67 -6.11 -19.06
C ASP A 11 -5.90 -6.66 -17.83
N PRO A 12 -5.38 -7.91 -17.86
CA PRO A 12 -4.64 -8.50 -16.73
C PRO A 12 -3.23 -7.90 -16.53
N GLU A 13 -2.84 -6.91 -17.32
CA GLU A 13 -1.55 -6.22 -17.22
C GLU A 13 -1.65 -4.71 -16.91
N ASP A 14 -2.61 -4.27 -16.09
CA ASP A 14 -2.48 -2.96 -15.42
C ASP A 14 -1.42 -3.07 -14.30
N ARG A 15 -0.15 -3.12 -14.73
CA ARG A 15 1.07 -3.00 -13.92
C ARG A 15 1.18 -1.58 -13.37
N THR A 16 0.22 -1.15 -12.56
CA THR A 16 0.28 0.16 -11.93
C THR A 16 1.47 0.20 -10.97
N LEU A 17 2.35 1.15 -11.23
CA LEU A 17 3.73 1.33 -10.78
C LEU A 17 3.97 1.36 -9.26
N PHE A 18 2.97 1.33 -8.38
CA PHE A 18 3.15 1.37 -6.93
C PHE A 18 1.99 0.65 -6.20
N ASP A 19 2.15 -0.64 -5.91
CA ASP A 19 1.20 -1.36 -5.04
C ASP A 19 1.43 -0.99 -3.57
N MET A 20 0.68 0.01 -3.10
CA MET A 20 0.76 0.52 -1.74
C MET A 20 0.51 -0.56 -0.68
N ARG A 21 -0.23 -1.63 -0.99
CA ARG A 21 -0.43 -2.74 -0.04
C ARG A 21 0.84 -3.56 0.13
N LYS A 22 1.59 -3.82 -0.96
CA LYS A 22 2.89 -4.50 -0.90
C LYS A 22 3.92 -3.65 -0.14
N ILE A 23 3.96 -2.35 -0.42
CA ILE A 23 4.85 -1.41 0.27
C ILE A 23 4.51 -1.34 1.76
N GLY A 24 3.23 -1.18 2.10
CA GLY A 24 2.75 -1.15 3.47
C GLY A 24 3.11 -2.40 4.26
N LYS A 25 2.90 -3.57 3.66
CA LYS A 25 3.32 -4.85 4.24
C LYS A 25 4.83 -4.87 4.50
N ARG A 26 5.63 -4.43 3.54
CA ARG A 26 7.09 -4.42 3.67
C ARG A 26 7.58 -3.47 4.77
N ILE A 27 6.95 -2.31 4.92
CA ILE A 27 7.24 -1.38 6.02
C ILE A 27 6.96 -2.06 7.36
N SER A 28 5.78 -2.71 7.51
CA SER A 28 5.41 -3.40 8.75
C SER A 28 6.38 -4.53 9.10
N GLU A 29 6.80 -5.33 8.11
CA GLU A 29 7.78 -6.40 8.29
C GLU A 29 9.13 -5.87 8.78
N LEU A 30 9.68 -4.85 8.12
CA LEU A 30 10.97 -4.27 8.48
C LEU A 30 10.92 -3.62 9.87
N ARG A 31 9.84 -2.90 10.17
CA ARG A 31 9.61 -2.31 11.49
C ARG A 31 9.59 -3.37 12.58
N ARG A 32 8.83 -4.46 12.38
CA ARG A 32 8.76 -5.58 13.33
C ARG A 32 10.09 -6.32 13.46
N SER A 33 10.86 -6.44 12.37
CA SER A 33 12.20 -7.05 12.41
C SER A 33 13.20 -6.26 13.26
N LYS A 34 12.94 -4.97 13.49
CA LYS A 34 13.70 -4.10 14.38
C LYS A 34 13.10 -4.00 15.79
N ASP A 35 12.02 -4.74 16.07
CA ASP A 35 11.29 -4.74 17.34
C ASP A 35 10.86 -3.35 17.84
N ILE A 36 10.39 -2.50 16.92
CA ILE A 36 9.92 -1.14 17.22
C ILE A 36 8.43 -0.98 16.93
N THR A 37 7.78 -0.07 17.65
CA THR A 37 6.36 0.26 17.45
C THR A 37 6.16 1.21 16.27
N GLN A 38 4.92 1.34 15.78
CA GLN A 38 4.58 2.33 14.75
C GLN A 38 4.84 3.76 15.23
N THR A 39 4.60 4.05 16.52
CA THR A 39 4.92 5.34 17.15
C THR A 39 6.43 5.61 17.12
N ALA A 40 7.24 4.64 17.54
CA ALA A 40 8.70 4.78 17.52
C ALA A 40 9.23 5.02 16.10
N LEU A 41 8.66 4.33 15.09
CA LEU A 41 9.01 4.59 13.68
C LEU A 41 8.62 6.01 13.25
N ALA A 42 7.43 6.48 13.65
CA ALA A 42 6.95 7.82 13.32
C ALA A 42 7.85 8.91 13.95
N ASP A 43 8.21 8.73 15.22
CA ASP A 43 9.10 9.64 15.96
C ASP A 43 10.49 9.72 15.30
N MET A 44 11.07 8.58 14.93
CA MET A 44 12.37 8.53 14.23
C MET A 44 12.34 9.18 12.85
N MET A 45 11.18 9.15 12.16
CA MET A 45 11.02 9.74 10.84
C MET A 45 10.52 11.20 10.89
N GLY A 46 10.17 11.72 12.07
CA GLY A 46 9.63 13.08 12.22
C GLY A 46 8.26 13.26 11.56
N ILE A 47 7.43 12.21 11.54
CA ILE A 47 6.09 12.21 10.91
C ILE A 47 5.02 11.79 11.92
N SER A 48 3.75 11.90 11.54
CA SER A 48 2.65 11.44 12.39
C SER A 48 2.55 9.91 12.44
N PHE A 49 2.12 9.38 13.58
CA PHE A 49 1.74 7.97 13.73
C PHE A 49 0.70 7.54 12.67
N GLN A 50 -0.25 8.42 12.37
CA GLN A 50 -1.30 8.19 11.39
C GLN A 50 -0.72 7.95 9.99
N ALA A 51 0.35 8.64 9.60
CA ALA A 51 1.03 8.42 8.33
C ALA A 51 1.59 6.98 8.25
N VAL A 52 2.29 6.53 9.30
CA VAL A 52 2.83 5.16 9.39
C VAL A 52 1.70 4.12 9.36
N SER A 53 0.62 4.34 10.13
CA SER A 53 -0.54 3.44 10.15
C SER A 53 -1.24 3.35 8.78
N ASN A 54 -1.39 4.48 8.09
CA ASN A 54 -1.97 4.56 6.76
C ASN A 54 -1.11 3.80 5.74
N TRP A 55 0.20 4.02 5.75
CA TRP A 55 1.13 3.30 4.87
C TRP A 55 1.08 1.79 5.09
N GLU A 56 1.15 1.32 6.34
CA GLU A 56 1.14 -0.12 6.64
C GLU A 56 -0.18 -0.82 6.23
N ARG A 57 -1.30 -0.07 6.20
CA ARG A 57 -2.59 -0.58 5.71
C ARG A 57 -2.78 -0.43 4.19
N GLY A 58 -1.87 0.26 3.51
CA GLY A 58 -2.01 0.58 2.09
C GLY A 58 -3.13 1.58 1.79
N VAL A 59 -3.49 2.43 2.76
CA VAL A 59 -4.48 3.48 2.60
C VAL A 59 -3.74 4.80 2.46
N SER A 60 -3.95 5.53 1.36
CA SER A 60 -3.49 6.92 1.24
C SER A 60 -4.74 7.80 1.23
N HIS A 61 -4.92 8.61 2.26
CA HIS A 61 -5.91 9.69 2.18
C HIS A 61 -5.31 10.79 1.31
N SER A 62 -5.91 11.00 0.14
CA SER A 62 -5.71 12.19 -0.70
C SER A 62 -6.31 13.42 -0.03
#